data_AF-A0A0H5RMP2-F1
#
_entry.id   AF-A0A0H5RMP2-F1
#
_cell.length_a   1.000
_cell.length_b   1.000
_cell.length_c   1.000
_cell.angle_alpha   90.00
_cell.angle_beta   90.00
_cell.angle_gamma   90.00
#
_symmetry.space_group_name_H-M   'P 1'
#
loop_
_entity.id
_entity.type
_entity.pdbx_description
1 polymer ?
#
loop_
_entity_poly.entity_id
_entity_poly.type
_entity_poly.pdbx_seq_one_letter_code
_entity_poly.pdbx_strand_id
1 'polypeptide(L)'
;MSAQLSEVRRDGNTLAVPFERPRVRPAKALRYELHVTAADIADVVTGIGGWLFDRALAGWHVSVAADDGADVRALRILGLKPVGLEGSWRSAESEVVAMTAVGASRPADHERPGRNGDVVFFGTYGADGLDGAQQVRYRPSAAALAFKGHALTVIGADPAAAGWAETLFRRGRSAGLLDADLVPVC
;
A
#
# COMPACT_ATOMS: atom_id res chain seq x y z
N MET A 1 -35.04 81.05 9.01
CA MET A 1 -34.31 79.79 9.30
C MET A 1 -35.32 78.89 10.01
N SER A 2 -36.18 78.10 9.34
CA SER A 2 -35.92 77.09 8.29
C SER A 2 -34.79 76.15 8.73
N ALA A 3 -34.95 74.83 8.90
CA ALA A 3 -35.91 73.92 8.29
C ALA A 3 -36.18 72.68 9.17
N GLN A 4 -37.36 72.08 8.97
CA GLN A 4 -37.68 70.68 9.21
C GLN A 4 -36.71 69.75 8.44
N LEU A 5 -36.59 68.48 8.86
CA LEU A 5 -36.39 67.26 8.04
C LEU A 5 -36.12 66.11 9.05
N SER A 6 -37.08 65.23 9.38
CA SER A 6 -37.69 64.15 8.57
C SER A 6 -37.10 62.78 8.96
N GLU A 7 -37.99 61.85 9.29
CA GLU A 7 -37.72 60.42 9.48
C GLU A 7 -36.94 59.83 8.29
N VAL A 8 -36.01 58.91 8.57
CA VAL A 8 -35.79 57.76 7.68
C VAL A 8 -35.54 56.52 8.55
N ARG A 9 -36.58 55.70 8.61
CA ARG A 9 -36.58 54.26 8.88
C ARG A 9 -35.47 53.62 8.05
N ARG A 10 -34.37 53.17 8.66
CA ARG A 10 -33.43 52.28 7.99
C ARG A 10 -33.84 50.85 8.28
N ASP A 11 -34.64 50.32 7.37
CA ASP A 11 -34.80 48.89 7.14
C ASP A 11 -33.40 48.31 6.90
N GLY A 12 -32.83 47.72 7.95
CA GLY A 12 -31.65 46.88 7.85
C GLY A 12 -32.04 45.54 7.23
N ASN A 13 -32.32 45.53 5.92
CA ASN A 13 -32.43 44.30 5.15
C ASN A 13 -31.05 43.65 5.11
N THR A 14 -30.73 42.91 6.17
CA THR A 14 -29.55 42.06 6.20
C THR A 14 -29.91 40.86 5.33
N LEU A 15 -29.60 40.95 4.03
CA LEU A 15 -29.56 39.79 3.15
C LEU A 15 -28.50 38.84 3.72
N ALA A 16 -28.94 37.95 4.60
CA ALA A 16 -28.17 36.80 5.02
C ALA A 16 -28.00 35.93 3.77
N VAL A 17 -26.91 36.14 3.04
CA VAL A 17 -26.44 35.17 2.04
C VAL A 17 -26.10 33.90 2.82
N PRO A 18 -26.87 32.81 2.68
CA PRO A 18 -26.52 31.57 3.32
C PRO A 18 -25.25 31.10 2.61
N PHE A 19 -24.12 31.09 3.34
CA PHE A 19 -22.97 30.29 2.93
C PHE A 19 -23.31 28.81 3.17
N GLU A 20 -24.29 28.29 2.44
CA GLU A 20 -24.38 26.85 2.24
C GLU A 20 -23.22 26.49 1.32
N ARG A 21 -22.10 26.12 1.93
CA ARG A 21 -21.06 25.38 1.21
C ARG A 21 -21.74 24.14 0.64
N PRO A 22 -21.77 23.95 -0.68
CA PRO A 22 -22.27 22.72 -1.26
C PRO A 22 -21.51 21.57 -0.58
N ARG A 23 -22.23 20.72 0.15
CA ARG A 23 -21.66 19.45 0.61
C ARG A 23 -21.45 18.62 -0.65
N VAL A 24 -20.29 18.80 -1.28
CA VAL A 24 -19.77 17.86 -2.26
C VAL A 24 -19.71 16.53 -1.53
N ARG A 25 -20.61 15.61 -1.86
CA ARG A 25 -20.45 14.22 -1.42
C ARG A 25 -19.07 13.81 -1.94
N PRO A 26 -18.13 13.36 -1.08
CA PRO A 26 -16.86 12.89 -1.60
C PRO A 26 -17.19 11.81 -2.64
N ALA A 27 -16.69 12.00 -3.87
CA ALA A 27 -16.65 10.91 -4.82
C ALA A 27 -16.06 9.70 -4.09
N LYS A 28 -16.68 8.54 -4.27
CA LYS A 28 -16.31 7.29 -3.58
C LYS A 28 -14.78 7.18 -3.56
N ALA A 29 -14.18 7.32 -2.38
CA ALA A 29 -12.73 7.39 -2.29
C ALA A 29 -12.14 6.03 -2.68
N LEU A 30 -11.36 6.01 -3.75
CA LEU A 30 -10.56 4.86 -4.15
C LEU A 30 -9.56 4.56 -3.04
N ARG A 31 -9.55 3.33 -2.55
CA ARG A 31 -8.53 2.85 -1.61
C ARG A 31 -7.64 1.84 -2.29
N TYR A 32 -6.34 1.97 -2.07
CA TYR A 32 -5.34 1.03 -2.54
C TYR A 32 -4.91 0.13 -1.39
N GLU A 33 -5.08 -1.17 -1.57
CA GLU A 33 -4.76 -2.17 -0.57
C GLU A 33 -3.72 -3.15 -1.13
N LEU A 34 -2.75 -3.53 -0.30
CA LEU A 34 -1.75 -4.54 -0.62
C LEU A 34 -1.74 -5.59 0.48
N HIS A 35 -2.17 -6.80 0.12
CA HIS A 35 -2.21 -7.95 1.01
C HIS A 35 -0.97 -8.79 0.78
N VAL A 36 -0.13 -8.97 1.81
CA VAL A 36 1.11 -9.74 1.72
C VAL A 36 0.93 -11.02 2.51
N THR A 37 1.26 -12.16 1.92
CA THR A 37 1.26 -13.46 2.59
C THR A 37 2.63 -14.12 2.45
N ALA A 38 3.23 -14.52 3.57
CA ALA A 38 4.51 -15.23 3.61
C ALA A 38 4.50 -16.31 4.69
N ALA A 39 5.49 -17.20 4.69
CA ALA A 39 5.73 -18.06 5.85
C ALA A 39 6.39 -17.27 6.98
N ASP A 40 7.42 -16.46 6.66
CA ASP A 40 8.21 -15.71 7.64
C ASP A 40 8.27 -14.21 7.30
N ILE A 41 8.29 -13.36 8.34
CA ILE A 41 8.57 -11.92 8.22
C ILE A 41 9.97 -11.69 7.66
N ALA A 42 10.94 -12.56 7.97
CA ALA A 42 12.30 -12.44 7.44
C ALA A 42 12.34 -12.50 5.90
N ASP A 43 11.52 -13.36 5.29
CA ASP A 43 11.37 -13.46 3.84
C ASP A 43 10.77 -12.18 3.24
N VAL A 44 9.78 -11.60 3.92
CA VAL A 44 9.14 -10.34 3.49
C VAL A 44 10.14 -9.20 3.51
N VAL A 45 10.83 -9.02 4.64
CA VAL A 45 11.80 -7.94 4.83
C VAL A 45 12.95 -8.07 3.83
N THR A 46 13.47 -9.28 3.64
CA THR A 46 14.61 -9.52 2.74
C THR A 46 14.21 -9.37 1.27
N GLY A 47 13.10 -9.98 0.88
CA GLY A 47 12.68 -10.05 -0.51
C GLY A 47 12.14 -8.74 -1.07
N ILE A 48 11.18 -8.12 -0.37
CA ILE A 48 10.39 -6.99 -0.91
C ILE A 48 10.17 -5.86 0.11
N GLY A 49 10.94 -5.81 1.19
CA GLY A 49 10.74 -4.83 2.25
C GLY A 49 10.82 -3.37 1.75
N GLY A 50 11.66 -3.10 0.74
CA GLY A 50 11.79 -1.79 0.13
C GLY A 50 10.57 -1.40 -0.69
N TRP A 51 10.09 -2.29 -1.55
CA TRP A 51 8.85 -2.09 -2.31
C TRP A 51 7.66 -1.86 -1.40
N LEU A 52 7.50 -2.67 -0.35
CA LEU A 52 6.40 -2.50 0.60
C LEU A 52 6.47 -1.16 1.34
N PHE A 53 7.67 -0.70 1.72
CA PHE A 53 7.86 0.60 2.34
C PHE A 53 7.41 1.73 1.41
N ASP A 54 7.85 1.72 0.15
CA ASP A 54 7.50 2.77 -0.81
C ASP A 54 5.99 2.77 -1.12
N ARG A 55 5.33 1.61 -1.09
CA ARG A 55 3.85 1.53 -1.17
C ARG A 55 3.16 2.12 0.05
N ALA A 56 3.63 1.79 1.25
CA ALA A 56 3.11 2.39 2.47
C ALA A 56 3.31 3.91 2.46
N LEU A 57 4.49 4.38 2.02
CA LEU A 57 4.81 5.80 1.87
C LEU A 57 3.92 6.49 0.83
N ALA A 58 3.55 5.80 -0.25
CA ALA A 58 2.59 6.26 -1.26
C ALA A 58 1.12 6.22 -0.78
N GLY A 59 0.87 5.88 0.49
CA GLY A 59 -0.46 5.88 1.10
C GLY A 59 -1.26 4.59 0.89
N TRP A 60 -0.64 3.52 0.40
CA TRP A 60 -1.30 2.22 0.28
C TRP A 60 -1.50 1.61 1.66
N HIS A 61 -2.63 0.95 1.86
CA HIS A 61 -2.86 0.15 3.05
C HIS A 61 -2.19 -1.22 2.87
N VAL A 62 -0.94 -1.32 3.32
CA VAL A 62 -0.17 -2.57 3.27
C VAL A 62 -0.41 -3.37 4.54
N SER A 63 -0.65 -4.67 4.37
CA SER A 63 -0.91 -5.56 5.50
C SER A 63 -0.29 -6.91 5.26
N VAL A 64 0.35 -7.44 6.29
CA VAL A 64 1.22 -8.61 6.18
C VAL A 64 0.70 -9.71 7.09
N ALA A 65 0.39 -10.85 6.48
CA ALA A 65 0.09 -12.11 7.15
C ALA A 65 1.30 -13.04 7.00
N ALA A 66 2.02 -13.25 8.09
CA ALA A 66 3.16 -14.16 8.19
C ALA A 66 3.13 -14.84 9.56
N ASP A 67 3.81 -15.97 9.71
CA ASP A 67 3.85 -16.69 10.98
C ASP A 67 4.72 -15.91 12.00
N ASP A 68 4.38 -16.01 13.29
CA ASP A 68 4.86 -15.13 14.38
C ASP A 68 6.31 -15.43 14.84
N GLY A 69 7.13 -16.04 13.98
CA GLY A 69 8.49 -16.49 14.31
C GLY A 69 9.53 -15.38 14.37
N ALA A 70 9.28 -14.24 13.73
CA ALA A 70 10.21 -13.13 13.59
C ALA A 70 9.68 -11.82 14.19
N ASP A 71 10.59 -10.90 14.47
CA ASP A 71 10.27 -9.70 15.24
C ASP A 71 9.37 -8.74 14.45
N VAL A 72 8.10 -8.66 14.84
CA VAL A 72 7.09 -7.73 14.26
C VAL A 72 7.54 -6.26 14.28
N ARG A 73 8.56 -5.90 15.07
CA ARG A 73 9.20 -4.57 15.02
C ARG A 73 9.79 -4.28 13.64
N ALA A 74 10.30 -5.28 12.92
CA ALA A 74 10.82 -5.12 11.56
C ALA A 74 9.74 -4.62 10.59
N LEU A 75 8.51 -5.15 10.68
CA LEU A 75 7.38 -4.67 9.88
C LEU A 75 6.99 -3.23 10.25
N ARG A 76 7.04 -2.88 11.54
CA ARG A 76 6.75 -1.50 12.00
C ARG A 76 7.77 -0.49 11.51
N ILE A 77 9.05 -0.86 11.46
CA ILE A 77 10.12 -0.03 10.86
C ILE A 77 9.79 0.28 9.40
N LEU A 78 9.25 -0.69 8.67
CA LEU A 78 8.82 -0.51 7.29
C LEU A 78 7.47 0.22 7.14
N GLY A 79 6.84 0.67 8.24
CA GLY A 79 5.52 1.31 8.21
C GLY A 79 4.36 0.35 7.92
N LEU A 80 4.57 -0.95 8.06
CA LEU A 80 3.60 -2.00 7.70
C LEU A 80 2.76 -2.42 8.90
N LYS A 81 1.52 -2.83 8.63
CA LYS A 81 0.61 -3.37 9.65
C LYS A 81 0.65 -4.90 9.64
N PRO A 82 1.15 -5.57 10.71
CA PRO A 82 0.96 -7.00 10.84
C PRO A 82 -0.53 -7.28 11.05
N VAL A 83 -1.07 -8.22 10.28
CA VAL A 83 -2.41 -8.77 10.49
C VAL A 83 -2.27 -10.25 10.74
N GLY A 84 -3.03 -10.78 11.70
CA GLY A 84 -3.12 -12.23 11.85
C GLY A 84 -3.62 -12.87 10.55
N LEU A 85 -3.28 -14.14 10.31
CA LEU A 85 -3.73 -14.88 9.12
C LEU A 85 -5.26 -14.94 8.95
N GLU A 86 -5.99 -14.78 10.07
CA GLU A 86 -7.46 -14.70 10.16
C GLU A 86 -8.00 -13.25 10.06
N GLY A 87 -7.12 -12.28 9.79
CA GLY A 87 -7.42 -10.86 9.74
C GLY A 87 -8.35 -10.53 8.57
N SER A 88 -9.65 -10.47 8.86
CA SER A 88 -10.70 -10.06 7.93
C SER A 88 -10.31 -8.78 7.18
N TRP A 89 -9.96 -8.95 5.90
CA TRP A 89 -9.78 -7.89 4.91
C TRP A 89 -11.13 -7.19 4.68
N ARG A 90 -11.53 -6.32 5.61
CA ARG A 90 -12.83 -5.65 5.54
C ARG A 90 -12.79 -4.52 4.52
N SER A 91 -13.19 -4.86 3.30
CA SER A 91 -13.58 -3.88 2.29
C SER A 91 -14.87 -3.18 2.75
N ALA A 92 -14.73 -1.96 3.28
CA ALA A 92 -15.86 -1.11 3.64
C ALA A 92 -16.23 -0.24 2.42
N GLU A 93 -17.39 -0.49 1.80
CA GLU A 93 -18.17 0.32 0.82
C GLU A 93 -17.45 1.19 -0.23
N SER A 94 -16.12 1.18 -0.31
CA SER A 94 -15.25 1.91 -1.22
C SER A 94 -14.99 1.09 -2.48
N GLU A 95 -14.66 1.76 -3.58
CA GLU A 95 -14.04 1.09 -4.71
C GLU A 95 -12.58 0.79 -4.30
N VAL A 96 -12.28 -0.49 -4.03
CA VAL A 96 -10.98 -0.92 -3.55
C VAL A 96 -10.19 -1.50 -4.71
N VAL A 97 -8.98 -0.98 -4.93
CA VAL A 97 -7.98 -1.59 -5.80
C VAL A 97 -7.04 -2.38 -4.91
N ALA A 98 -7.10 -3.70 -5.02
CA ALA A 98 -6.31 -4.61 -4.19
C ALA A 98 -5.26 -5.33 -5.04
N MET A 99 -4.05 -5.44 -4.51
CA MET A 99 -2.97 -6.27 -5.03
C MET A 99 -2.57 -7.30 -3.98
N THR A 100 -2.15 -8.48 -4.43
CA THR A 100 -1.71 -9.56 -3.53
C THR A 100 -0.26 -9.89 -3.77
N ALA A 101 0.55 -9.90 -2.71
CA ALA A 101 1.95 -10.30 -2.74
C ALA A 101 2.13 -11.65 -2.02
N VAL A 102 2.69 -12.66 -2.70
CA VAL A 102 2.85 -14.03 -2.17
C VAL A 102 4.33 -14.42 -2.13
N GLY A 103 4.79 -14.81 -0.95
CA GLY A 103 6.16 -15.30 -0.73
C GLY A 103 6.32 -16.75 -1.17
N ALA A 104 7.47 -17.08 -1.75
CA ALA A 104 7.79 -18.42 -2.26
C ALA A 104 7.70 -19.54 -1.22
N SER A 105 7.85 -19.19 0.06
CA SER A 105 7.76 -20.11 1.18
C SER A 105 6.32 -20.52 1.53
N ARG A 106 5.30 -19.91 0.91
CA ARG A 106 3.88 -20.22 1.13
C ARG A 106 3.36 -21.18 0.03
N PRO A 107 2.66 -22.28 0.37
CA PRO A 107 2.04 -23.13 -0.65
C PRO A 107 0.90 -22.39 -1.38
N ALA A 108 0.79 -22.63 -2.70
CA ALA A 108 -0.14 -21.95 -3.62
C ALA A 108 -1.64 -22.08 -3.24
N ASP A 109 -1.99 -23.05 -2.39
CA ASP A 109 -3.38 -23.30 -1.95
C ASP A 109 -3.92 -22.18 -1.02
N HIS A 110 -3.04 -21.30 -0.53
CA HIS A 110 -3.40 -20.10 0.24
C HIS A 110 -3.51 -18.83 -0.60
N GLU A 111 -3.39 -18.93 -1.93
CA GLU A 111 -3.74 -17.85 -2.85
C GLU A 111 -5.24 -17.57 -2.73
N ARG A 112 -5.60 -16.57 -1.92
CA ARG A 112 -6.88 -15.88 -2.09
C ARG A 112 -6.60 -14.67 -2.97
N PRO A 113 -6.60 -14.81 -4.31
CA PRO A 113 -6.53 -13.63 -5.15
C PRO A 113 -7.68 -12.71 -4.74
N GLY A 114 -7.34 -11.45 -4.46
CA GLY A 114 -8.36 -10.41 -4.45
C GLY A 114 -9.19 -10.56 -5.72
N ARG A 115 -10.52 -10.48 -5.61
CA ARG A 115 -11.54 -10.83 -6.62
C ARG A 115 -11.34 -10.19 -8.02
N ASN A 116 -10.31 -9.35 -8.21
CA ASN A 116 -9.95 -8.65 -9.43
C ASN A 116 -8.46 -8.21 -9.53
N GLY A 117 -7.55 -8.68 -8.65
CA GLY A 117 -6.26 -8.01 -8.39
C GLY A 117 -5.03 -8.73 -8.95
N ASP A 118 -4.07 -7.97 -9.50
CA ASP A 118 -2.74 -8.45 -9.88
C ASP A 118 -2.06 -9.21 -8.72
N VAL A 119 -1.41 -10.33 -9.06
CA VAL A 119 -0.63 -11.13 -8.10
C VAL A 119 0.85 -10.92 -8.39
N VAL A 120 1.58 -10.56 -7.34
CA VAL A 120 3.02 -10.41 -7.34
C VAL A 120 3.60 -11.48 -6.43
N PHE A 121 4.58 -12.21 -6.93
CA PHE A 121 5.30 -13.21 -6.18
C PHE A 121 6.69 -12.68 -5.82
N PHE A 122 7.21 -13.09 -4.67
CA PHE A 122 8.56 -12.72 -4.24
C PHE A 122 9.27 -13.86 -3.52
N GLY A 123 10.59 -13.74 -3.38
CA GLY A 123 11.46 -14.78 -2.86
C GLY A 123 12.07 -15.63 -3.99
N THR A 124 12.72 -16.73 -3.59
CA THR A 124 13.43 -17.61 -4.51
C THR A 124 12.50 -18.70 -5.03
N TYR A 125 12.20 -18.67 -6.33
CA TYR A 125 11.47 -19.73 -7.03
C TYR A 125 12.44 -20.57 -7.87
N GLY A 126 12.20 -21.87 -7.96
CA GLY A 126 12.93 -22.76 -8.87
C GLY A 126 12.61 -22.46 -10.34
N ALA A 127 13.36 -23.06 -11.27
CA ALA A 127 13.18 -22.87 -12.72
C ALA A 127 11.75 -23.15 -13.21
N ASP A 128 11.03 -24.06 -12.53
CA ASP A 128 9.65 -24.44 -12.85
C ASP A 128 8.61 -23.74 -11.95
N GLY A 129 9.05 -22.84 -11.06
CA GLY A 129 8.30 -22.46 -9.87
C GLY A 129 7.05 -21.60 -10.11
N LEU A 130 6.94 -20.91 -11.26
CA LEU A 130 5.83 -20.00 -11.55
C LEU A 130 5.54 -19.93 -13.06
N ASP A 131 4.81 -20.92 -13.59
CA ASP A 131 4.45 -20.93 -15.01
C ASP A 131 3.63 -19.68 -15.43
N GLY A 132 4.12 -18.98 -16.45
CA GLY A 132 3.53 -17.74 -16.98
C GLY A 132 3.74 -16.48 -16.13
N ALA A 133 4.58 -16.52 -15.07
CA ALA A 133 4.94 -15.31 -14.33
C ALA A 133 6.15 -14.61 -14.96
N GLN A 134 6.07 -13.28 -15.12
CA GLN A 134 7.15 -12.47 -15.65
C GLN A 134 8.05 -11.97 -14.52
N GLN A 135 9.36 -12.23 -14.60
CA GLN A 135 10.32 -11.63 -13.67
C GLN A 135 10.44 -10.13 -13.90
N VAL A 136 10.38 -9.36 -12.81
CA VAL A 136 10.53 -7.91 -12.80
C VAL A 136 11.52 -7.50 -11.71
N ARG A 137 12.21 -6.38 -11.92
CA ARG A 137 13.05 -5.72 -10.92
C ARG A 137 12.40 -4.44 -10.46
N TYR A 138 12.43 -4.24 -9.15
CA TYR A 138 12.06 -3.01 -8.49
C TYR A 138 13.30 -2.33 -7.93
N ARG A 139 13.39 -1.00 -8.02
CA ARG A 139 14.46 -0.22 -7.40
C ARG A 139 13.87 0.57 -6.22
N PRO A 140 14.17 0.18 -4.98
CA PRO A 140 13.68 0.91 -3.80
C PRO A 140 14.21 2.35 -3.76
N SER A 141 13.41 3.24 -3.19
CA SER A 141 13.82 4.60 -2.87
C SER A 141 14.97 4.62 -1.85
N ALA A 142 15.66 5.75 -1.73
CA ALA A 142 16.72 5.91 -0.72
C ALA A 142 16.18 5.75 0.72
N ALA A 143 14.94 6.20 0.97
CA ALA A 143 14.27 5.98 2.24
C ALA A 143 13.99 4.49 2.46
N ALA A 144 13.41 3.82 1.46
CA ALA A 144 13.16 2.39 1.52
C ALA A 144 14.42 1.57 1.83
N LEU A 145 15.54 1.88 1.18
CA LEU A 145 16.83 1.23 1.45
C LEU A 145 17.28 1.44 2.90
N ALA A 146 17.18 2.65 3.42
CA ALA A 146 17.56 2.96 4.80
C ALA A 146 16.68 2.20 5.80
N PHE A 147 15.36 2.27 5.67
CA PHE A 147 14.43 1.59 6.57
C PHE A 147 14.51 0.06 6.45
N LYS A 148 14.69 -0.47 5.24
CA LYS A 148 14.95 -1.91 5.02
C LYS A 148 16.24 -2.36 5.71
N GLY A 149 17.32 -1.58 5.60
CA GLY A 149 18.56 -1.87 6.33
C GLY A 149 18.35 -2.00 7.84
N HIS A 150 17.54 -1.11 8.44
CA HIS A 150 17.20 -1.18 9.87
C HIS A 150 16.27 -2.36 10.20
N ALA A 151 15.33 -2.70 9.32
CA ALA A 151 14.48 -3.86 9.51
C ALA A 151 15.29 -5.17 9.45
N LEU A 152 16.28 -5.24 8.53
CA LEU A 152 17.19 -6.38 8.40
C LEU A 152 18.02 -6.58 9.68
N THR A 153 18.55 -5.51 10.28
CA THR A 153 19.33 -5.65 11.52
C THR A 153 18.51 -6.17 12.69
N VAL A 154 17.23 -5.81 12.78
CA VAL A 154 16.32 -6.29 13.83
C VAL A 154 16.06 -7.80 13.72
N ILE A 155 15.99 -8.34 12.51
CA ILE A 155 15.85 -9.79 12.29
C ILE A 155 17.20 -10.53 12.27
N GLY A 156 18.31 -9.86 12.60
CA GLY A 156 19.65 -10.44 12.65
C GLY A 156 20.29 -10.68 11.28
N ALA A 157 19.74 -10.09 10.22
CA ALA A 157 20.30 -10.15 8.86
C ALA A 157 21.30 -9.01 8.62
N ASP A 158 22.17 -9.19 7.62
CA ASP A 158 23.11 -8.16 7.19
C ASP A 158 22.36 -6.99 6.53
N PRO A 159 22.49 -5.73 7.01
CA PRO A 159 21.86 -4.58 6.36
C PRO A 159 22.30 -4.39 4.91
N ALA A 160 23.47 -4.89 4.50
CA ALA A 160 23.92 -4.85 3.11
C ALA A 160 23.06 -5.73 2.18
N ALA A 161 22.31 -6.69 2.75
CA ALA A 161 21.34 -7.50 2.01
C ALA A 161 20.12 -6.70 1.52
N ALA A 162 19.97 -5.43 1.91
CA ALA A 162 18.95 -4.55 1.36
C ALA A 162 19.03 -4.50 -0.18
N GLY A 163 20.25 -4.61 -0.74
CA GLY A 163 20.51 -4.55 -2.17
C GLY A 163 20.14 -3.19 -2.77
N TRP A 164 20.35 -3.02 -4.07
CA TRP A 164 19.88 -1.83 -4.79
C TRP A 164 18.62 -2.10 -5.61
N ALA A 165 18.25 -3.38 -5.73
CA ALA A 165 17.06 -3.83 -6.44
C ALA A 165 16.46 -5.05 -5.75
N GLU A 166 15.15 -5.19 -5.89
CA GLU A 166 14.35 -6.32 -5.43
C GLU A 166 13.77 -7.04 -6.64
N THR A 167 13.72 -8.37 -6.57
CA THR A 167 13.22 -9.23 -7.65
C THR A 167 11.84 -9.72 -7.29
N LEU A 168 10.88 -9.50 -8.20
CA LEU A 168 9.51 -9.95 -8.05
C LEU A 168 9.09 -10.70 -9.32
N PHE A 169 8.00 -11.47 -9.26
CA PHE A 169 7.45 -12.17 -10.40
C PHE A 169 5.96 -11.85 -10.53
N ARG A 170 5.55 -11.40 -11.70
CA ARG A 170 4.21 -10.85 -11.92
C ARG A 170 3.34 -11.85 -12.66
N ARG A 171 2.12 -12.08 -12.18
CA ARG A 171 1.09 -12.89 -12.87
C ARG A 171 -0.23 -12.12 -12.90
N GLY A 172 -0.71 -11.78 -14.11
CA GLY A 172 -1.94 -10.99 -14.27
C GLY A 172 -1.90 -10.01 -15.45
N ARG A 173 -3.02 -9.31 -15.70
CA ARG A 173 -3.11 -8.29 -16.77
C ARG A 173 -2.65 -6.94 -16.25
N SER A 174 -1.75 -6.28 -16.98
CA SER A 174 -1.10 -5.03 -16.59
C SER A 174 -2.13 -3.93 -16.30
N ALA A 175 -2.54 -3.77 -15.04
CA ALA A 175 -3.25 -2.57 -14.61
C ALA A 175 -2.17 -1.49 -14.40
N GLY A 176 -1.87 -0.73 -15.47
CA GLY A 176 -0.69 0.13 -15.62
C GLY A 176 -0.44 1.22 -14.58
N LEU A 177 -1.24 1.32 -13.50
CA LEU A 177 -0.98 2.21 -12.36
C LEU A 177 -0.32 1.49 -11.17
N LEU A 178 -0.53 0.17 -11.04
CA LEU A 178 -0.04 -0.58 -9.88
C LEU A 178 1.44 -0.95 -10.03
N ASP A 179 1.92 -1.10 -11.28
CA ASP A 179 3.23 -1.69 -11.60
C ASP A 179 4.20 -0.73 -12.32
N ALA A 180 3.91 0.58 -12.37
CA ALA A 180 4.69 1.54 -13.17
C ALA A 180 6.18 1.63 -12.78
N ASP A 181 6.51 1.18 -11.58
CA ASP A 181 7.85 1.12 -10.98
C ASP A 181 8.52 -0.27 -11.09
N LEU A 182 7.80 -1.29 -11.61
CA LEU A 182 8.31 -2.64 -11.86
C LEU A 182 8.83 -2.74 -13.29
N VAL A 183 10.14 -2.99 -13.43
CA VAL A 183 10.81 -3.06 -14.74
C VAL A 183 11.00 -4.52 -15.15
N PRO A 184 10.55 -4.95 -16.34
CA PRO A 184 10.80 -6.30 -16.85
C PRO A 184 12.28 -6.67 -16.85
N VAL A 185 12.56 -7.93 -16.53
CA VAL A 185 13.87 -8.55 -16.80
C VAL A 185 13.81 -9.18 -18.19
N CYS A 186 14.73 -8.79 -19.06
CA CYS A 186 14.88 -9.34 -20.42
C CYS A 186 15.76 -10.58 -20.43
#